data_AF-A0A0A6PD88-F1
#
_entry.id   AF-A0A0A6PD88-F1
#
_cell.length_a   1.000
_cell.length_b   1.000
_cell.length_c   1.000
_cell.angle_alpha   90.00
_cell.angle_beta   90.00
_cell.angle_gamma   90.00
#
_symmetry.space_group_name_H-M   'P 1'
#
loop_
_entity.id
_entity.type
_entity.pdbx_description
1 polymer ?
#
loop_
_entity_poly.entity_id
_entity_poly.type
_entity_poly.pdbx_seq_one_letter_code
_entity_poly.pdbx_strand_id
1 'polypeptide(L)'
;MMSLNEPSLNEAHGVFFNMADYQKMLEALKILKAYDKEIDMQPTLSDLLDRVAASKERMTLTYQKKVFLTVVPIEDVDVIEKLEECIDIADIEDAHQEGGKAIPWEHIEKDLGL
;
A
#
# COMPACT_ATOMS: atom_id res chain seq x y z
N MET A 1 0.64 -26.12 29.00
CA MET A 1 1.02 -24.69 29.17
C MET A 1 1.42 -24.18 27.80
N MET A 2 0.49 -23.55 27.09
CA MET A 2 0.80 -22.82 25.85
C MET A 2 1.12 -21.38 26.28
N SER A 3 2.39 -20.99 26.16
CA SER A 3 2.81 -19.61 26.32
C SER A 3 2.33 -18.86 25.09
N LEU A 4 1.35 -17.98 25.27
CA LEU A 4 0.98 -17.00 24.25
C LEU A 4 2.14 -16.01 24.21
N ASN A 5 2.95 -16.08 23.15
CA ASN A 5 3.93 -15.04 22.88
C ASN A 5 3.17 -13.72 22.70
N GLU A 6 3.50 -12.73 23.52
CA GLU A 6 3.00 -11.38 23.36
C GLU A 6 3.41 -10.87 21.96
N PRO A 7 2.50 -10.26 21.18
CA PRO A 7 2.87 -9.68 19.90
C PRO A 7 3.83 -8.52 20.15
N SER A 8 5.06 -8.67 19.67
CA SER A 8 6.06 -7.61 19.67
C SER A 8 5.54 -6.44 18.83
N LEU A 9 5.16 -5.35 19.49
CA LEU A 9 4.72 -4.07 18.91
C LEU A 9 5.84 -3.31 18.16
N ASN A 10 6.70 -4.01 17.42
CA ASN A 10 7.94 -3.43 16.87
C ASN A 10 8.27 -3.86 15.44
N GLU A 11 7.25 -4.10 14.64
CA GLU A 11 7.41 -4.08 13.19
C GLU A 11 6.53 -2.94 12.72
N ALA A 12 7.15 -1.80 12.41
CA ALA A 12 6.44 -0.72 11.77
C ALA A 12 6.09 -1.19 10.35
N HIS A 13 4.87 -1.73 10.21
CA HIS A 13 4.30 -2.20 8.96
C HIS A 13 4.00 -0.97 8.11
N GLY A 14 5.02 -0.52 7.39
CA GLY A 14 4.98 0.62 6.50
C GLY A 14 6.29 0.72 5.75
N VAL A 15 6.20 0.79 4.41
CA VAL A 15 7.35 1.21 3.61
C VAL A 15 7.62 2.67 3.97
N PHE A 16 8.57 2.90 4.88
CA PHE A 16 9.12 4.23 5.05
C PHE A 16 9.78 4.60 3.73
N PHE A 17 9.22 5.60 3.04
CA PHE A 17 9.91 6.18 1.90
C PHE A 17 11.33 6.52 2.36
N ASN A 18 12.34 5.92 1.73
CA ASN A 18 13.69 6.40 1.94
C ASN A 18 13.72 7.88 1.52
N MET A 19 14.66 8.65 2.06
CA MET A 19 14.71 10.09 1.78
C MET A 19 14.74 10.40 0.28
N ALA A 20 15.32 9.53 -0.56
CA ALA A 20 15.32 9.72 -2.01
C ALA A 20 13.92 9.54 -2.64
N ASP A 21 13.13 8.58 -2.18
CA ASP A 21 11.77 8.38 -2.68
C ASP A 21 10.81 9.47 -2.18
N TYR A 22 11.01 9.97 -0.96
CA TYR A 22 10.32 11.18 -0.48
C TYR A 22 10.65 12.40 -1.36
N GLN A 23 11.91 12.60 -1.75
CA GLN A 23 12.28 13.68 -2.67
C GLN A 23 11.67 13.51 -4.07
N LYS A 24 11.63 12.29 -4.62
CA LYS A 24 10.95 12.02 -5.90
C LYS A 24 9.46 12.35 -5.82
N MET A 25 8.80 11.98 -4.71
CA MET A 25 7.40 12.32 -4.46
C MET A 25 7.22 13.85 -4.39
N LEU A 26 8.09 14.56 -3.66
CA LEU A 26 8.05 16.03 -3.61
C LEU A 26 8.23 16.68 -4.98
N GLU A 27 9.14 16.17 -5.82
CA GLU A 27 9.31 16.67 -7.19
C GLU A 27 8.08 16.40 -8.06
N ALA A 28 7.47 15.21 -7.97
CA ALA A 28 6.21 14.93 -8.65
C ALA A 28 5.10 15.90 -8.20
N LEU A 29 5.00 16.19 -6.91
CA LEU A 29 4.04 17.16 -6.35
C LEU A 29 4.31 18.60 -6.81
N LYS A 30 5.58 19.02 -6.96
CA LYS A 30 5.94 20.32 -7.52
C LYS A 30 5.53 20.44 -8.99
N ILE A 31 5.70 19.38 -9.77
CA ILE A 31 5.28 19.33 -11.18
C ILE A 31 3.75 19.47 -11.27
N LEU A 32 3.01 18.78 -10.40
CA LEU A 32 1.55 18.92 -10.30
C LEU A 32 1.14 20.37 -9.97
N LYS A 33 1.84 21.01 -9.02
CA LYS A 33 1.59 22.41 -8.63
C LYS A 33 1.94 23.42 -9.74
N ALA A 34 2.91 23.11 -10.61
CA ALA A 34 3.34 23.99 -11.69
C ALA A 34 2.45 23.90 -12.94
N TYR A 35 1.67 22.83 -13.09
CA TYR A 35 0.77 22.64 -14.24
C TYR A 35 -0.56 23.38 -14.08
N ASP A 36 -0.93 23.78 -12.86
CA ASP A 36 -2.17 24.48 -12.57
C ASP A 36 -1.95 25.99 -12.54
N LYS A 37 -2.02 26.62 -13.73
CA LYS A 37 -2.06 28.08 -13.87
C LYS A 37 -3.50 28.58 -13.71
N GLU A 38 -4.14 28.24 -12.59
CA GLU A 38 -5.33 28.88 -12.05
C GLU A 38 -5.37 28.54 -10.56
N ILE A 39 -4.85 29.45 -9.72
CA ILE A 39 -4.95 29.29 -8.27
C ILE A 39 -6.40 29.59 -7.88
N ASP A 40 -7.23 28.55 -7.88
CA ASP A 40 -8.46 28.51 -7.10
C ASP A 40 -8.37 27.32 -6.13
N MET A 41 -7.96 27.65 -4.91
CA MET A 41 -8.26 26.92 -3.66
C MET A 41 -8.12 25.38 -3.65
N GLN A 42 -7.18 24.79 -4.39
CA GLN A 42 -6.92 23.36 -4.27
C GLN A 42 -6.24 23.05 -2.93
N PRO A 43 -6.76 22.11 -2.13
CA PRO A 43 -6.19 21.77 -0.83
C PRO A 43 -4.76 21.26 -1.00
N THR A 44 -3.87 21.68 -0.09
CA THR A 44 -2.50 21.18 -0.08
C THR A 44 -2.47 19.71 0.35
N LEU A 45 -1.36 19.02 0.09
CA LEU A 45 -1.18 17.65 0.60
C LEU A 45 -1.31 17.61 2.14
N SER A 46 -0.78 18.62 2.84
CA SER A 46 -0.93 18.73 4.30
C SER A 46 -2.39 18.82 4.72
N ASP A 47 -3.19 19.65 4.04
CA ASP A 47 -4.64 19.76 4.34
C ASP A 47 -5.36 18.42 4.14
N LEU A 48 -4.96 17.66 3.12
CA LEU A 48 -5.52 16.33 2.86
C LEU A 48 -5.12 15.32 3.95
N LEU A 49 -3.85 15.29 4.36
CA LEU A 49 -3.38 14.42 5.44
C LEU A 49 -4.04 14.76 6.77
N ASP A 50 -4.12 16.04 7.11
CA ASP A 50 -4.76 16.52 8.34
C ASP A 50 -6.25 16.17 8.37
N ARG A 51 -6.93 16.28 7.21
CA ARG A 51 -8.32 15.86 7.09
C ARG A 51 -8.48 14.36 7.32
N VAL A 52 -7.67 13.49 6.72
CA VAL A 52 -7.76 12.03 6.95
C VAL A 52 -7.47 11.71 8.42
N ALA A 53 -6.46 12.35 9.02
CA ALA A 53 -6.12 12.14 10.42
C ALA A 53 -7.25 12.55 11.37
N ALA A 54 -7.94 13.66 11.09
CA ALA A 54 -9.02 14.18 11.93
C ALA A 54 -10.36 13.48 11.70
N SER A 55 -10.75 13.27 10.45
CA SER A 55 -12.05 12.68 10.08
C SER A 55 -12.06 11.15 10.12
N LYS A 56 -10.87 10.53 10.04
CA LYS A 56 -10.69 9.09 9.81
C LYS A 56 -11.34 8.60 8.50
N GLU A 57 -11.63 9.51 7.58
CA GLU A 57 -12.15 9.22 6.25
C GLU A 57 -10.98 8.87 5.31
N ARG A 58 -11.08 7.73 4.61
CA ARG A 58 -10.08 7.34 3.59
C ARG A 58 -10.26 8.19 2.34
N MET A 59 -9.16 8.65 1.76
CA MET A 59 -9.19 9.53 0.59
C MET A 59 -8.31 9.01 -0.54
N THR A 60 -8.76 9.20 -1.78
CA THR A 60 -8.02 8.78 -2.98
C THR A 60 -7.82 9.96 -3.93
N LEU A 61 -6.58 10.20 -4.31
CA LEU A 61 -6.18 11.16 -5.33
C LEU A 61 -6.01 10.45 -6.67
N THR A 62 -6.73 10.92 -7.67
CA THR A 62 -6.63 10.45 -9.06
C THR A 62 -5.86 11.47 -9.89
N TYR A 63 -4.80 11.03 -10.57
CA TYR A 63 -4.03 11.85 -11.52
C TYR A 63 -4.09 11.23 -12.91
N GLN A 64 -4.36 12.04 -13.93
CA GLN A 64 -4.52 11.58 -15.32
C GLN A 64 -5.46 10.36 -15.47
N LYS A 65 -6.58 10.37 -14.74
CA LYS A 65 -7.57 9.27 -14.69
C LYS A 65 -7.05 7.95 -14.10
N LYS A 66 -5.91 7.97 -13.42
CA LYS A 66 -5.35 6.83 -12.69
C LYS A 66 -5.32 7.14 -11.20
N VAL A 67 -5.67 6.16 -10.37
CA VAL A 67 -5.44 6.26 -8.93
C VAL A 67 -3.94 6.43 -8.72
N PHE A 68 -3.56 7.51 -8.05
CA PHE A 68 -2.17 7.88 -7.84
C PHE A 68 -1.75 7.71 -6.38
N LEU A 69 -2.62 8.12 -5.46
CA LEU A 69 -2.36 8.05 -4.03
C LEU A 69 -3.66 7.74 -3.29
N THR A 70 -3.60 6.82 -2.33
CA THR A 70 -4.65 6.62 -1.33
C THR A 70 -4.06 6.91 0.03
N VAL A 71 -4.77 7.69 0.83
CA VAL A 71 -4.41 8.01 2.21
C VAL A 71 -5.43 7.34 3.12
N VAL A 72 -4.94 6.54 4.06
CA VAL A 72 -5.74 5.87 5.08
C VAL A 72 -5.24 6.27 6.46
N PRO A 73 -6.13 6.26 7.47
CA PRO A 73 -5.71 6.32 8.87
C PRO A 73 -4.69 5.23 9.19
N ILE A 74 -3.71 5.54 10.05
CA ILE A 74 -2.64 4.59 10.38
C ILE A 74 -3.19 3.33 11.06
N GLU A 75 -4.27 3.47 11.83
CA GLU A 75 -4.95 2.34 12.47
C GLU A 75 -5.59 1.36 11.49
N ASP A 76 -5.87 1.77 10.25
CA ASP A 76 -6.43 0.90 9.23
C ASP A 76 -5.36 0.02 8.57
N VAL A 77 -4.09 0.42 8.64
CA VAL A 77 -2.99 -0.30 7.97
C VAL A 77 -2.90 -1.73 8.50
N ASP A 78 -2.94 -1.92 9.81
CA ASP A 78 -2.91 -3.25 10.44
C ASP A 78 -4.12 -4.12 10.05
N VAL A 79 -5.27 -3.50 9.76
CA VAL A 79 -6.49 -4.21 9.35
C VAL A 79 -6.39 -4.62 7.88
N ILE A 80 -5.85 -3.74 7.03
CA ILE A 80 -5.62 -4.02 5.61
C ILE A 80 -4.62 -5.17 5.46
N GLU A 81 -3.53 -5.16 6.23
CA GLU A 81 -2.52 -6.22 6.21
C GLU A 81 -3.13 -7.58 6.58
N LYS A 82 -3.88 -7.64 7.69
CA LYS A 82 -4.54 -8.90 8.11
C LYS A 82 -5.54 -9.41 7.08
N LEU A 83 -6.22 -8.51 6.38
CA LEU A 83 -7.16 -8.90 5.33
C LEU A 83 -6.42 -9.47 4.13
N GLU A 84 -5.30 -8.87 3.73
CA GLU A 84 -4.43 -9.39 2.68
C GLU A 84 -3.88 -10.77 3.04
N GLU A 85 -3.38 -10.94 4.27
CA GLU A 85 -2.88 -12.22 4.76
C GLU A 85 -3.95 -13.32 4.73
N CYS A 86 -5.20 -12.96 5.05
CA CYS A 86 -6.33 -13.89 4.95
C CYS A 86 -6.66 -14.29 3.50
N ILE A 87 -6.52 -13.36 2.55
CA ILE A 87 -6.75 -13.62 1.12
C ILE A 87 -5.65 -14.51 0.58
N ASP A 88 -4.39 -14.20 0.88
CA ASP A 88 -3.22 -14.98 0.46
C ASP A 88 -3.27 -16.42 0.99
N ILE A 89 -3.68 -16.61 2.25
CA ILE A 89 -3.89 -17.95 2.82
C ILE A 89 -4.99 -18.69 2.06
N ALA A 90 -6.12 -18.02 1.76
CA ALA A 90 -7.21 -18.63 1.02
C ALA A 90 -6.78 -19.05 -0.39
N ASP A 91 -6.01 -18.20 -1.07
CA ASP A 91 -5.46 -18.50 -2.41
C ASP A 91 -4.51 -19.71 -2.37
N ILE A 92 -3.68 -19.83 -1.33
CA ILE A 92 -2.82 -21.01 -1.12
C ILE A 92 -3.65 -22.27 -0.90
N GLU A 93 -4.71 -22.19 -0.08
CA GLU A 93 -5.60 -23.32 0.20
C GLU A 93 -6.35 -23.77 -1.07
N ASP A 94 -6.87 -22.82 -1.85
CA ASP A 94 -7.55 -23.09 -3.12
C ASP A 94 -6.59 -23.75 -4.12
N ALA A 95 -5.37 -23.21 -4.29
CA ALA A 95 -4.34 -23.81 -5.15
C ALA A 95 -3.96 -25.24 -4.72
N HIS A 96 -3.95 -25.50 -3.41
CA HIS A 96 -3.74 -26.86 -2.89
C HIS A 96 -4.88 -27.82 -3.24
N GLN A 97 -6.11 -27.33 -3.31
CA GLN A 97 -7.31 -28.13 -3.62
C GLN A 97 -7.50 -28.41 -5.11
N GLU A 98 -7.01 -27.54 -6.00
CA GLU A 98 -7.03 -27.76 -7.46
C GLU A 98 -6.38 -29.09 -7.87
N GLY A 99 -5.44 -29.57 -7.06
CA GLY A 99 -4.73 -30.82 -7.28
C GLY A 99 -3.74 -30.74 -8.46
N GLY A 100 -3.22 -31.90 -8.87
CA GLY A 100 -2.14 -31.96 -9.86
C GLY A 100 -0.76 -32.09 -9.22
N LYS A 101 0.29 -32.07 -10.05
CA LYS A 101 1.67 -32.15 -9.58
C LYS A 101 2.20 -30.75 -9.36
N ALA A 102 2.73 -30.50 -8.16
CA ALA A 102 3.48 -29.28 -7.88
C ALA A 102 4.60 -29.12 -8.91
N ILE A 103 4.69 -27.93 -9.50
CA ILE A 103 5.74 -27.57 -10.46
C ILE A 103 6.89 -26.95 -9.66
N PRO A 104 8.12 -27.49 -9.75
CA PRO A 104 9.28 -26.89 -9.11
C PRO A 104 9.53 -25.47 -9.61
N TRP A 105 9.97 -24.58 -8.72
CA TRP A 105 10.20 -23.18 -9.03
C TRP A 105 11.14 -22.98 -10.22
N GLU A 106 12.17 -23.82 -10.36
CA GLU A 106 13.16 -23.74 -11.44
C GLU A 106 12.54 -23.97 -12.83
N HIS A 107 11.43 -24.72 -12.92
CA HIS A 107 10.70 -24.87 -14.17
C HIS A 107 9.89 -23.62 -14.51
N ILE A 108 9.26 -22.99 -13.52
CA ILE A 108 8.50 -21.75 -13.71
C ILE A 108 9.41 -20.59 -14.12
N GLU A 109 10.57 -20.44 -13.48
CA GLU A 109 11.55 -19.40 -13.84
C GLU A 109 11.97 -19.53 -15.31
N LYS A 110 12.28 -20.74 -15.74
CA LYS A 110 12.67 -21.02 -17.13
C LYS A 110 11.55 -20.71 -18.12
N ASP A 111 10.31 -21.05 -17.78
CA ASP A 111 9.14 -20.80 -18.64
C ASP A 111 8.80 -19.31 -18.74
N LEU A 112 9.07 -18.54 -17.68
CA LEU A 112 8.88 -17.08 -17.64
C LEU A 112 10.08 -16.28 -18.17
N GLY A 113 11.22 -16.94 -18.42
CA GLY A 113 12.45 -16.30 -18.88
C GLY A 113 13.11 -15.39 -17.84
N LEU A 114 12.94 -15.74 -16.55
CA LEU A 114 13.53 -15.06 -15.40
C LEU A 114 14.96 -15.57 -15.11
#